data_AF-A0A210PH83-F1
#
_entry.id   AF-A0A210PH83-F1
#
_cell.length_a   1.000
_cell.length_b   1.000
_cell.length_c   1.000
_cell.angle_alpha   90.00
_cell.angle_beta   90.00
_cell.angle_gamma   90.00
#
_symmetry.space_group_name_H-M   'P 1'
#
loop_
_entity.id
_entity.type
_entity.pdbx_description
1 polymer ?
#
loop_
_entity_poly.entity_id
_entity_poly.type
_entity_poly.pdbx_seq_one_letter_code
_entity_poly.pdbx_strand_id
1 'polypeptide(L)'
;MKKSECVTRSDTIAGRVPTLASKKLVKVFERMNQDEVGIVARNDDLIVHFGNQWLQKNIENEFKRGSYTSQIMRLVARMLMNSNSSSRKLKPQKDPIHWNYMKSAFLDDIIQATLTTCSQSTENEFDLKNPSNAIK
;
A
#
# COMPACT_ATOMS: atom_id res chain seq x y z
N MET A 1 7.21 -24.32 -15.43
CA MET A 1 6.68 -23.35 -14.45
C MET A 1 7.85 -22.81 -13.63
N LYS A 2 8.15 -21.50 -13.68
CA LYS A 2 9.16 -20.91 -12.78
C LYS A 2 8.53 -20.78 -11.39
N LYS A 3 9.15 -21.42 -10.41
CA LYS A 3 8.77 -21.42 -8.99
C LYS A 3 8.69 -19.96 -8.53
N SER A 4 7.51 -19.52 -8.13
CA SER A 4 7.32 -18.22 -7.48
C SER A 4 8.09 -18.25 -6.16
N GLU A 5 9.18 -17.47 -6.08
CA GLU A 5 9.94 -17.29 -4.85
C GLU A 5 9.03 -16.66 -3.79
N CYS A 6 8.61 -17.49 -2.84
CA CYS A 6 7.92 -17.04 -1.64
C CYS A 6 8.96 -16.30 -0.78
N VAL A 7 8.82 -14.98 -0.64
CA VAL A 7 9.66 -14.20 0.28
C VAL A 7 9.40 -14.73 1.68
N THR A 8 10.41 -15.37 2.28
CA THR A 8 10.26 -16.00 3.59
C THR A 8 10.44 -14.98 4.70
N ARG A 9 9.87 -15.23 5.89
CA ARG A 9 10.08 -14.41 7.10
C ARG A 9 11.58 -14.24 7.41
N SER A 10 12.39 -15.24 7.06
CA SER A 10 13.85 -15.24 7.11
C SER A 10 14.49 -14.19 6.18
N ASP A 11 13.97 -14.00 4.96
CA ASP A 11 14.44 -12.95 4.06
C ASP A 11 14.07 -11.55 4.58
N THR A 12 12.94 -11.44 5.28
CA THR A 12 12.52 -10.21 5.94
C THR A 12 13.44 -9.82 7.10
N ILE A 13 13.79 -10.80 7.95
CA ILE A 13 14.71 -10.61 9.09
C ILE A 13 16.15 -10.35 8.61
N ALA A 14 16.56 -10.97 7.50
CA ALA A 14 17.88 -10.78 6.91
C ALA A 14 18.03 -9.49 6.08
N GLY A 15 17.02 -8.62 6.04
CA GLY A 15 17.06 -7.37 5.28
C GLY A 15 17.02 -7.53 3.76
N ARG A 16 16.65 -8.72 3.26
CA ARG A 16 16.55 -9.04 1.83
C ARG A 16 15.15 -8.75 1.28
N VAL A 17 14.48 -7.74 1.82
CA VAL A 17 13.18 -7.29 1.33
C VAL A 17 13.45 -6.30 0.20
N PRO A 18 13.24 -6.66 -1.08
CA PRO A 18 13.38 -5.70 -2.15
C PRO A 18 12.32 -4.61 -1.96
N THR A 19 12.77 -3.42 -1.57
CA THR A 19 11.96 -2.19 -1.50
C THR A 19 11.81 -1.53 -2.88
N LEU A 20 12.61 -1.98 -3.85
CA LEU A 20 12.57 -1.49 -5.22
C LEU A 20 11.36 -2.02 -5.99
N ALA A 21 10.76 -1.15 -6.79
CA ALA A 21 9.69 -1.53 -7.69
C ALA A 21 10.18 -2.51 -8.76
N SER A 22 9.48 -3.64 -8.94
CA SER A 22 9.78 -4.56 -10.03
C SER A 22 9.46 -3.93 -11.39
N LYS A 23 10.05 -4.43 -12.47
CA LYS A 23 9.74 -3.98 -13.85
C LYS A 23 8.23 -4.01 -14.18
N LYS A 24 7.49 -4.95 -13.58
CA LYS A 24 6.04 -5.04 -13.74
C LYS A 24 5.31 -3.95 -12.96
N LEU A 25 5.80 -3.63 -11.76
CA LEU A 25 5.23 -2.58 -10.91
C LEU A 25 5.47 -1.18 -11.49
N VAL A 26 6.61 -0.94 -12.13
CA VAL A 26 6.88 0.32 -12.84
C VAL A 26 5.80 0.62 -13.91
N LYS A 27 5.35 -0.39 -14.65
CA LYS A 27 4.21 -0.24 -15.60
C LYS A 27 2.89 0.11 -14.93
N VAL A 28 2.71 -0.28 -13.65
CA VAL A 28 1.55 0.13 -12.86
C VAL A 28 1.65 1.60 -12.48
N PHE A 29 2.86 2.08 -12.16
CA PHE A 29 3.08 3.50 -11.83
C PHE A 29 2.77 4.42 -13.00
N GLU A 30 3.09 4.02 -14.23
CA GLU A 30 2.77 4.78 -15.44
C GLU A 30 1.26 5.02 -15.62
N ARG A 31 0.43 4.09 -15.13
CA ARG A 31 -1.05 4.15 -15.23
C ARG A 31 -1.71 4.66 -13.96
N MET A 32 -0.95 4.85 -12.89
CA MET A 32 -1.46 5.34 -11.60
C MET A 32 -1.64 6.85 -11.68
N ASN A 33 -2.74 7.36 -11.13
CA ASN A 33 -2.98 8.80 -11.06
C ASN A 33 -1.82 9.51 -10.33
N GLN A 34 -1.45 10.69 -10.83
CA GLN A 34 -0.35 11.50 -10.31
C GLN A 34 -0.77 12.45 -9.18
N ASP A 35 -1.86 12.13 -8.49
CA ASP A 35 -2.30 12.89 -7.32
C ASP A 35 -1.45 12.57 -6.08
N GLU A 36 -1.70 13.31 -5.00
CA GLU A 36 -0.95 13.20 -3.74
C GLU A 36 -0.90 11.75 -3.21
N VAL A 37 -2.04 11.06 -3.24
CA VAL A 37 -2.15 9.63 -2.85
C VAL A 37 -1.25 8.76 -3.74
N GLY A 38 -1.25 8.99 -5.05
CA GLY A 38 -0.39 8.27 -5.99
C GLY A 38 1.09 8.57 -5.80
N ILE A 39 1.46 9.78 -5.39
CA ILE A 39 2.84 10.16 -5.06
C ILE A 39 3.31 9.39 -3.81
N VAL A 40 2.51 9.41 -2.73
CA VAL A 40 2.81 8.65 -1.50
C VAL A 40 2.94 7.16 -1.78
N ALA A 41 2.01 6.59 -2.57
CA ALA A 41 2.01 5.18 -2.90
C ALA A 41 3.27 4.72 -3.67
N ARG A 42 3.89 5.60 -4.47
CA ARG A 42 5.08 5.30 -5.27
C ARG A 42 6.39 5.46 -4.50
N ASN A 43 6.39 6.29 -3.46
CA ASN A 43 7.59 6.71 -2.75
C ASN A 43 7.76 6.04 -1.38
N ASP A 44 6.73 5.38 -0.84
CA ASP A 44 6.87 4.61 0.40
C ASP A 44 7.33 3.16 0.11
N ASP A 45 8.50 2.81 0.65
CA ASP A 45 9.15 1.50 0.44
C ASP A 45 8.28 0.29 0.83
N LEU A 46 7.46 0.41 1.89
CA LEU A 46 6.57 -0.67 2.29
C LEU A 46 5.38 -0.80 1.36
N ILE A 47 4.81 0.31 0.92
CA ILE A 47 3.72 0.30 -0.05
C ILE A 47 4.20 -0.29 -1.38
N VAL A 48 5.41 0.09 -1.83
CA VAL A 48 6.04 -0.47 -3.03
C VAL A 48 6.29 -1.97 -2.88
N HIS A 49 6.83 -2.40 -1.73
CA HIS A 49 7.02 -3.82 -1.45
C HIS A 49 5.70 -4.60 -1.48
N PHE A 50 4.67 -4.05 -0.83
CA PHE A 50 3.33 -4.62 -0.84
C PHE A 50 2.76 -4.74 -2.27
N GLY A 51 2.95 -3.71 -3.09
CA GLY A 51 2.55 -3.71 -4.49
C GLY A 51 3.21 -4.82 -5.32
N ASN A 52 4.51 -5.06 -5.10
CA ASN A 52 5.24 -6.16 -5.72
C ASN A 52 4.64 -7.53 -5.33
N GLN A 53 4.32 -7.74 -4.05
CA GLN A 53 3.69 -8.97 -3.59
C GLN A 53 2.27 -9.14 -4.18
N TRP A 54 1.49 -8.06 -4.26
CA TRP A 54 0.13 -8.11 -4.81
C TRP A 54 0.10 -8.52 -6.28
N LEU A 55 1.08 -8.07 -7.07
CA LEU A 55 1.25 -8.48 -8.47
C LEU A 55 1.59 -9.97 -8.61
N GLN A 56 2.31 -10.54 -7.64
CA GLN A 56 2.64 -11.96 -7.64
C GLN A 56 1.45 -12.85 -7.24
N LYS A 57 0.53 -12.36 -6.40
CA LYS A 57 -0.69 -13.10 -6.06
C LYS A 57 -1.68 -13.19 -7.23
N ASN A 58 -1.68 -12.22 -8.14
CA ASN A 58 -2.64 -12.11 -9.25
C ASN A 58 -2.01 -12.39 -10.62
N ILE A 59 -1.19 -13.43 -10.73
CA ILE A 59 -0.45 -13.74 -11.98
C ILE A 59 -1.39 -14.05 -13.14
N GLU A 60 -2.48 -14.77 -12.87
CA GLU A 60 -3.40 -15.32 -13.88
C GLU A 60 -4.27 -14.25 -14.56
N ASN A 61 -4.49 -13.09 -13.91
CA ASN A 61 -5.31 -12.01 -14.45
C ASN A 61 -4.45 -10.83 -14.90
N GLU A 62 -3.69 -11.02 -15.99
CA GLU A 62 -2.75 -10.02 -16.50
C GLU A 62 -3.41 -8.68 -16.87
N PHE A 63 -4.66 -8.70 -17.35
CA PHE A 63 -5.38 -7.50 -17.76
C PHE A 63 -5.78 -6.61 -16.58
N LYS A 64 -6.26 -7.21 -15.47
CA LYS A 64 -6.78 -6.44 -14.32
C LYS A 64 -5.80 -6.32 -13.15
N ARG A 65 -4.77 -7.17 -13.06
CA ARG A 65 -3.83 -7.17 -11.92
C ARG A 65 -3.18 -5.81 -11.67
N GLY A 66 -2.85 -5.06 -12.72
CA GLY A 66 -2.24 -3.73 -12.58
C GLY A 66 -3.20 -2.72 -11.95
N SER A 67 -4.47 -2.73 -12.38
CA SER A 67 -5.51 -1.86 -11.81
C SER A 67 -5.77 -2.20 -10.34
N TYR A 68 -5.88 -3.49 -10.01
CA TYR A 68 -6.07 -3.92 -8.62
C TYR A 68 -4.88 -3.60 -7.72
N THR A 69 -3.66 -3.83 -8.19
CA THR A 69 -2.44 -3.41 -7.46
C THR A 69 -2.45 -1.91 -7.22
N SER A 70 -2.76 -1.10 -8.23
CA SER A 70 -2.82 0.35 -8.09
C SER A 70 -3.84 0.78 -7.04
N GLN A 71 -5.04 0.20 -7.07
CA GLN A 71 -6.10 0.47 -6.10
C GLN A 71 -5.66 0.16 -4.66
N ILE A 72 -5.10 -1.03 -4.41
CA ILE A 72 -4.68 -1.39 -3.06
C ILE A 72 -3.49 -0.53 -2.58
N MET A 73 -2.50 -0.28 -3.43
CA MET A 73 -1.38 0.61 -3.05
C MET A 73 -1.87 2.01 -2.68
N ARG A 74 -2.82 2.55 -3.43
CA ARG A 74 -3.44 3.86 -3.14
C ARG A 74 -4.28 3.81 -1.86
N LEU A 75 -4.93 2.69 -1.57
CA LEU A 75 -5.67 2.51 -0.31
C LEU A 75 -4.72 2.50 0.90
N VAL A 76 -3.60 1.79 0.82
CA VAL A 76 -2.58 1.79 1.86
C VAL A 76 -1.95 3.18 2.01
N ALA A 77 -1.74 3.91 0.91
CA ALA A 77 -1.27 5.29 0.97
C ALA A 77 -2.26 6.23 1.67
N ARG A 78 -3.57 6.10 1.42
CA ARG A 78 -4.61 6.83 2.17
C ARG A 78 -4.57 6.49 3.66
N MET A 79 -4.40 5.22 4.01
CA MET A 79 -4.25 4.79 5.40
C MET A 79 -3.02 5.43 6.07
N LEU A 80 -1.88 5.46 5.38
CA LEU A 80 -0.66 6.12 5.86
C LEU A 80 -0.89 7.63 6.05
N MET A 81 -1.55 8.30 5.11
CA MET A 81 -1.88 9.74 5.22
C MET A 81 -2.82 10.01 6.41
N ASN A 82 -3.79 9.13 6.66
CA ASN A 82 -4.71 9.23 7.79
C ASN A 82 -3.98 8.99 9.13
N SER A 83 -3.07 8.02 9.18
CA SER A 83 -2.25 7.74 10.37
C SER A 83 -1.34 8.92 10.72
N ASN A 84 -0.68 9.52 9.72
CA ASN A 84 0.11 10.75 9.89
C ASN A 84 -0.74 11.94 10.39
N SER A 85 -2.00 12.02 10.00
CA SER A 85 -2.91 13.09 10.41
C SER A 85 -3.34 12.95 11.87
N SER A 86 -3.51 11.71 12.36
CA SER A 86 -3.76 11.42 13.78
C SER A 86 -2.52 11.68 14.64
N SER A 87 -1.34 11.20 14.21
CA SER A 87 -0.10 11.32 14.99
C SER A 87 0.53 12.72 14.94
N ARG A 88 0.14 13.59 13.99
CA ARG A 88 0.49 15.02 13.97
C ARG A 88 0.10 15.76 15.25
N LYS A 89 -0.84 15.23 16.05
CA LYS A 89 -1.16 15.74 17.39
C LYS A 89 -0.04 15.56 18.42
N LEU A 90 0.95 14.68 18.16
CA LEU A 90 2.00 14.31 19.12
C LEU A 90 3.41 14.79 18.75
N LYS A 91 3.74 14.87 17.45
CA LYS A 91 4.91 15.58 16.85
C LYS A 91 4.92 15.32 15.34
N PRO A 92 5.17 16.31 14.46
CA PRO A 92 5.33 16.05 13.04
C PRO A 92 6.58 15.18 12.83
N GLN A 93 6.39 13.95 12.37
CA GLN A 93 7.50 13.08 12.01
C GLN A 93 8.05 13.57 10.66
N LYS A 94 9.38 13.76 10.61
CA LYS A 94 10.06 14.43 9.49
C LYS A 94 9.97 13.64 8.18
N ASP A 95 9.77 12.33 8.28
CA ASP A 95 9.62 11.41 7.16
C ASP A 95 8.47 10.41 7.47
N PRO A 96 7.32 10.50 6.78
CA PRO A 96 6.16 9.62 6.99
C PRO A 96 6.41 8.25 6.35
N ILE A 97 7.40 7.51 6.87
CA ILE A 97 7.70 6.16 6.42
C ILE A 97 6.79 5.20 7.17
N HIS A 98 6.04 4.35 6.45
CA HIS A 98 5.09 3.41 7.06
C HIS A 98 5.75 2.47 8.10
N TRP A 99 7.07 2.22 7.98
CA TRP A 99 7.85 1.47 8.97
C TRP A 99 7.81 2.07 10.38
N ASN A 100 7.71 3.39 10.50
CA ASN A 100 7.67 4.06 11.79
C ASN A 100 6.40 3.75 12.58
N TYR A 101 5.32 3.43 11.85
CA TYR A 101 4.01 3.13 12.40
C TYR A 101 3.86 1.66 12.80
N MET A 102 4.76 0.76 12.40
CA MET A 102 4.70 -0.67 12.77
C MET A 102 5.15 -0.97 14.21
N LYS A 103 5.17 0.03 15.10
CA LYS A 103 5.48 -0.15 16.53
C LYS A 103 4.17 -0.27 17.32
N SER A 104 4.17 -1.09 18.36
CA SER A 104 3.02 -1.27 19.26
C SER A 104 2.44 0.05 19.78
N ALA A 105 3.30 1.06 19.98
CA ALA A 105 2.90 2.40 20.42
C ALA A 105 1.98 3.17 19.45
N PHE A 106 1.87 2.74 18.18
CA PHE A 106 1.02 3.36 17.17
C PHE A 106 -0.15 2.46 16.74
N LEU A 107 -0.45 1.40 17.50
CA LEU A 107 -1.51 0.45 17.17
C LEU A 107 -2.88 1.15 17.08
N ASP A 108 -3.22 1.99 18.06
CA ASP A 108 -4.49 2.73 18.07
C ASP A 108 -4.58 3.72 16.92
N ASP A 109 -3.45 4.38 16.58
CA ASP A 109 -3.36 5.29 15.43
C ASP A 109 -3.60 4.55 14.12
N ILE A 110 -3.07 3.31 13.98
CA ILE A 110 -3.32 2.46 12.82
C ILE A 110 -4.78 2.02 12.77
N ILE A 111 -5.37 1.59 13.90
CA ILE A 111 -6.78 1.18 13.95
C ILE A 111 -7.67 2.35 13.53
N GLN A 112 -7.43 3.54 14.08
CA GLN A 112 -8.21 4.73 13.76
C GLN A 112 -8.02 5.18 12.31
N ALA A 113 -6.79 5.15 11.80
CA ALA A 113 -6.51 5.42 10.40
C ALA A 113 -7.18 4.40 9.47
N THR A 114 -7.20 3.13 9.85
CA THR A 114 -7.88 2.06 9.10
C THR A 114 -9.38 2.32 9.04
N LEU A 115 -10.01 2.59 10.20
CA LEU A 115 -11.43 2.93 10.27
C LEU A 115 -11.74 4.14 9.39
N THR A 116 -10.97 5.22 9.53
CA THR A 116 -11.14 6.44 8.72
C THR A 116 -11.01 6.16 7.22
N THR A 117 -10.05 5.34 6.82
CA THR A 117 -9.81 4.96 5.41
C THR A 117 -10.95 4.10 4.87
N CYS A 118 -11.45 3.16 5.66
CA CYS A 118 -12.61 2.33 5.32
C CYS A 118 -13.93 3.11 5.33
N SER A 119 -14.01 4.20 6.11
CA SER A 119 -15.19 5.05 6.24
C SER A 119 -15.28 6.15 5.17
N GLN A 120 -14.32 6.27 4.25
CA GLN A 120 -14.39 7.26 3.16
C GLN A 120 -15.46 6.92 2.12
N SER A 121 -16.63 7.54 2.35
CA SER A 121 -17.56 8.22 1.43
C SER A 121 -17.83 7.61 0.05
N THR A 122 -19.13 7.45 -0.20
CA THR A 122 -19.87 7.12 -1.43
C THR A 122 -19.56 7.96 -2.68
N GLU A 123 -18.52 8.78 -2.68
CA GLU A 123 -18.21 9.78 -3.72
C GLU A 123 -17.26 9.28 -4.81
N ASN A 124 -16.58 8.14 -4.60
CA ASN A 124 -15.81 7.48 -5.66
C ASN A 124 -16.68 6.40 -6.32
N GLU A 125 -17.45 6.81 -7.34
CA GLU A 125 -18.30 5.91 -8.14
C GLU A 125 -17.52 4.71 -8.76
N PHE A 126 -16.20 4.87 -8.92
CA PHE A 126 -15.27 3.81 -9.36
C PHE A 126 -14.92 2.79 -8.26
N ASP A 127 -14.92 3.21 -6.99
CA ASP A 127 -14.74 2.34 -5.82
C ASP A 127 -16.05 1.58 -5.49
N LEU A 128 -17.22 2.13 -5.83
CA LEU A 128 -18.53 1.47 -5.63
C LEU A 128 -18.74 0.21 -6.50
N LYS A 129 -18.07 0.10 -7.65
CA LYS A 129 -18.26 -1.03 -8.59
C LYS A 129 -17.37 -2.25 -8.30
N ASN A 130 -16.42 -2.15 -7.37
CA ASN A 130 -15.49 -3.25 -7.08
C ASN A 130 -15.85 -3.96 -5.76
N PRO A 131 -15.74 -5.30 -5.71
CA PRO A 131 -16.13 -6.06 -4.52
C PRO A 131 -15.19 -5.75 -3.35
N SER A 132 -15.69 -4.98 -2.39
CA SER A 132 -15.10 -4.64 -1.07
C SER A 132 -13.70 -4.02 -1.11
N ASN A 133 -13.60 -2.79 -0.61
CA ASN A 133 -12.34 -2.06 -0.37
C ASN A 133 -11.53 -2.62 0.82
N ALA A 134 -11.82 -3.82 1.32
CA ALA A 134 -11.02 -4.43 2.38
C ALA A 134 -9.63 -4.81 1.83
N ILE A 135 -8.57 -4.34 2.50
CA ILE A 135 -7.23 -4.88 2.31
C ILE A 135 -7.28 -6.34 2.77
N LYS A 136 -7.17 -7.29 1.84
CA LYS A 136 -7.20 -8.74 2.12
C LYS A 136 -5.80 -9.36 2.12
#